data_AF-A0A2V7D2M3-F1
#
_entry.id   AF-A0A2V7D2M3-F1
#
_cell.length_a   1.000
_cell.length_b   1.000
_cell.length_c   1.000
_cell.angle_alpha   90.00
_cell.angle_beta   90.00
_cell.angle_gamma   90.00
#
_symmetry.space_group_name_H-M   'P 1'
#
loop_
_entity.id
_entity.type
_entity.pdbx_description
1 polymer ?
#
loop_
_entity_poly.entity_id
_entity_poly.type
_entity_poly.pdbx_seq_one_letter_code
_entity_poly.pdbx_strand_id
1 'polypeptide(L)'
;MNTLIVDAEGVYDPRQLNDRLLLGLKGTISEAELGWIRQRAHEGLLAKARRGALILGLPVGYVQTRDGRIEKHPDQRVQHAIKLAFAKFIEVGSVRQTLLWFRQEQVSLPAVDRDPTWGERVTWRLPVYNTVLKFLTNPFYAGAYAFGRTETRTAVVDGQPHKTRGHRRSRETWIALIRDHHDAYISWDTHERNRALVANNAQMKGLMVRGAVRRGSSLLPGLLRCGQCGRRLHVSYSGTKGYVPRYSCRGAALNHGTDWCLAFGGLRVDEAIEREILRVLRPGAIEAALATSTAATDEVDAQRRAVDLELREARYEAERARRQYDVVEPEHRLVAETLERRWNTALARVQTLEDRLVALDASAAATTPPDRAKLLQLAEDFPRVWSGAATDMRLKKRIVRLLIEEIVVSGIDRATPQLVLIIHWKGGKHTRLVIPRNRKGHHRYVTDRAIVDVVRELARAQPDSQIARILNRLGYRTGAGNAWTQSRVTSLRSRYQISAFDRSADRPALLTIADAATLLDVSPTTVRRMITTGLLPATQPVLYAPWAIRREDLELETVRRTVAAIKRGGALPQTPSAGQLSLEDSRT
;
A
#
# COMPACT_ATOMS: atom_id res chain seq x y z
N MET A 1 83.11 0.22 1.56
CA MET A 1 82.22 1.36 1.29
C MET A 1 82.10 2.23 2.53
N ASN A 2 82.76 3.40 2.52
CA ASN A 2 82.82 4.36 3.63
C ASN A 2 81.64 5.35 3.52
N THR A 3 80.43 4.89 3.82
CA THR A 3 79.21 5.70 3.64
C THR A 3 78.82 6.35 4.96
N LEU A 4 78.97 7.67 5.05
CA LEU A 4 78.54 8.49 6.18
C LEU A 4 77.10 8.99 5.94
N ILE A 5 76.30 9.06 7.01
CA ILE A 5 74.95 9.63 6.99
C ILE A 5 75.03 11.03 7.56
N VAL A 6 74.53 12.03 6.83
CA VAL A 6 74.58 13.44 7.26
C VAL A 6 73.16 13.98 7.40
N ASP A 7 72.86 14.55 8.56
CA ASP A 7 71.65 15.36 8.78
C ASP A 7 72.03 16.82 9.09
N ALA A 8 71.04 17.65 9.45
CA ALA A 8 71.27 19.06 9.74
C ALA A 8 72.09 19.31 11.04
N GLU A 9 72.25 18.29 11.88
CA GLU A 9 72.88 18.39 13.20
C GLU A 9 74.23 17.67 13.27
N GLY A 10 74.56 16.81 12.30
CA GLY A 10 75.87 16.14 12.27
C GLY A 10 76.09 15.11 11.17
N VAL A 11 77.29 14.55 11.20
CA VAL A 11 77.77 13.47 10.32
C VAL A 11 77.94 12.20 11.17
N TYR A 12 77.37 11.09 10.74
CA TYR A 12 77.32 9.82 11.46
C TYR A 12 77.98 8.69 10.66
N ASP A 13 78.79 7.87 11.30
CA ASP A 13 79.33 6.63 10.72
C ASP A 13 78.55 5.40 11.24
N PRO A 14 77.72 4.73 10.40
CA PRO A 14 76.93 3.57 10.80
C PRO A 14 77.75 2.36 11.32
N ARG A 15 79.07 2.36 11.10
CA ARG A 15 79.98 1.31 11.59
C ARG A 15 80.37 1.52 13.05
N GLN A 16 80.26 2.73 13.57
CA GLN A 16 80.48 3.02 14.98
C GLN A 16 79.22 2.70 15.78
N LEU A 17 79.37 1.94 16.85
CA LEU A 17 78.24 1.51 17.67
C LEU A 17 77.46 2.70 18.23
N ASN A 18 78.16 3.74 18.70
CA ASN A 18 77.55 4.94 19.28
C ASN A 18 76.72 5.72 18.25
N ASP A 19 77.28 5.97 17.06
CA ASP A 19 76.57 6.67 15.97
C ASP A 19 75.34 5.88 15.50
N ARG A 20 75.45 4.54 15.42
CA ARG A 20 74.32 3.68 15.07
C ARG A 20 73.21 3.72 16.12
N LEU A 21 73.55 3.74 17.40
CA LEU A 21 72.59 3.87 18.50
C LEU A 21 71.92 5.25 18.49
N LEU A 22 72.69 6.32 18.27
CA LEU A 22 72.18 7.69 18.15
C LEU A 22 71.23 7.85 16.97
N LEU A 23 71.58 7.32 15.79
CA LEU A 23 70.70 7.31 14.61
C LEU A 23 69.40 6.54 14.87
N GLY A 24 69.46 5.40 15.58
CA GLY A 24 68.28 4.65 15.99
C GLY A 24 67.37 5.41 16.95
N LEU A 25 67.96 6.09 17.95
CA LEU A 25 67.23 6.97 18.87
C LEU A 25 66.60 8.15 18.15
N LYS A 26 67.35 8.85 17.28
CA LYS A 26 66.80 9.94 16.46
C LYS A 26 65.63 9.47 15.59
N GLY A 27 65.76 8.32 14.94
CA GLY A 27 64.69 7.73 14.13
C GLY A 27 63.41 7.46 14.94
N THR A 28 63.54 6.86 16.13
CA THR A 28 62.38 6.60 17.00
C THR A 28 61.74 7.87 17.55
N ILE A 29 62.55 8.89 17.89
CA ILE A 29 62.05 10.21 18.32
C ILE A 29 61.28 10.87 17.18
N SER A 30 61.83 10.91 15.97
CA SER A 30 61.15 11.50 14.80
C SER A 30 59.82 10.80 14.50
N GLU A 31 59.74 9.48 14.63
CA GLU A 31 58.49 8.73 14.47
C GLU A 31 57.47 9.10 15.57
N ALA A 32 57.90 9.20 16.83
CA ALA A 32 57.06 9.60 17.94
C ALA A 32 56.53 11.03 17.79
N GLU A 33 57.38 11.98 17.37
CA GLU A 33 57.01 13.37 17.13
C GLU A 33 55.96 13.50 16.02
N LEU A 34 56.14 12.79 14.91
CA LEU A 34 55.13 12.70 13.84
C LEU A 34 53.80 12.16 14.39
N GLY A 35 53.86 11.18 15.30
CA GLY A 35 52.70 10.69 16.04
C GLY A 35 52.00 11.78 16.84
N TRP A 36 52.74 12.53 17.66
CA TRP A 36 52.19 13.62 18.49
C TRP A 36 51.66 14.79 17.67
N ILE A 37 52.30 15.16 16.57
CA ILE A 37 51.80 16.21 15.67
C ILE A 37 50.46 15.79 15.06
N ARG A 38 50.35 14.54 14.58
CA ARG A 38 49.08 14.00 14.06
C ARG A 38 48.01 13.97 15.13
N GLN A 39 48.35 13.55 16.36
CA GLN A 39 47.41 13.54 17.48
C GLN A 39 46.90 14.94 17.81
N ARG A 40 47.79 15.92 18.01
CA ARG A 40 47.42 17.31 18.31
C ARG A 40 46.60 17.93 17.20
N ALA A 41 46.97 17.70 15.93
CA ALA A 41 46.18 18.17 14.78
C ALA A 41 44.78 17.53 14.75
N HIS A 42 44.68 16.24 15.06
CA HIS A 42 43.40 15.53 15.15
C HIS A 42 42.52 16.07 16.29
N GLU A 43 43.08 16.26 17.48
CA GLU A 43 42.38 16.86 18.62
C GLU A 43 41.93 18.29 18.33
N GLY A 44 42.78 19.09 17.67
CA GLY A 44 42.43 20.44 17.21
C GLY A 44 41.28 20.45 16.21
N LEU A 45 41.26 19.51 15.27
CA LEU A 45 40.16 19.30 14.33
C LEU A 45 38.86 18.93 15.06
N LEU A 46 38.94 18.00 16.01
CA LEU A 46 37.79 17.59 16.83
C LEU A 46 37.27 18.75 17.69
N ALA A 47 38.15 19.57 18.26
CA ALA A 47 37.78 20.74 19.04
C ALA A 47 37.05 21.79 18.17
N LYS A 48 37.54 22.06 16.95
CA LYS A 48 36.83 22.92 15.99
C LYS A 48 35.47 22.33 15.59
N ALA A 49 35.39 21.03 15.36
CA ALA A 49 34.13 20.36 15.01
C ALA A 49 33.10 20.41 16.15
N ARG A 50 33.52 20.16 17.40
CA ARG A 50 32.62 20.21 18.57
C ARG A 50 32.01 21.59 18.80
N ARG A 51 32.70 22.66 18.40
CA ARG A 51 32.18 24.04 18.45
C ARG A 51 31.46 24.49 17.18
N GLY A 52 31.31 23.62 16.16
CA GLY A 52 30.65 23.96 14.89
C GLY A 52 31.49 24.75 13.89
N ALA A 53 32.72 25.12 14.24
CA ALA A 53 33.59 25.98 13.42
C ALA A 53 34.29 25.23 12.27
N LEU A 54 34.28 23.90 12.26
CA LEU A 54 34.92 23.12 11.20
C LEU A 54 33.99 22.97 9.99
N ILE A 55 34.24 23.75 8.94
CA ILE A 55 33.52 23.69 7.66
C ILE A 55 34.42 23.04 6.60
N LEU A 56 34.10 21.81 6.20
CA LEU A 56 34.82 21.08 5.13
C LEU A 56 34.21 21.29 3.73
N GLY A 57 33.10 22.01 3.69
CA GLY A 57 32.33 22.28 2.48
C GLY A 57 30.85 22.38 2.79
N LEU A 58 30.16 23.30 2.11
CA LEU A 58 28.74 23.55 2.31
C LEU A 58 27.88 22.73 1.34
N PRO A 59 26.68 22.31 1.75
CA PRO A 59 25.71 21.79 0.82
C PRO A 59 25.18 22.90 -0.09
N VAL A 60 24.69 22.51 -1.27
CA VAL A 60 23.95 23.38 -2.19
C VAL A 60 22.90 24.22 -1.44
N GLY A 61 22.80 25.50 -1.77
CA GLY A 61 21.88 26.42 -1.11
C GLY A 61 22.44 27.16 0.08
N TYR A 62 23.71 26.95 0.44
CA TYR A 62 24.38 27.72 1.47
C TYR A 62 25.69 28.30 0.95
N VAL A 63 26.03 29.48 1.45
CA VAL A 63 27.30 30.16 1.20
C VAL A 63 27.92 30.57 2.53
N GLN A 64 29.25 30.64 2.56
CA GLN A 64 29.97 31.19 3.71
C GLN A 64 30.33 32.64 3.41
N THR A 65 29.97 33.56 4.29
CA THR A 65 30.38 34.95 4.18
C THR A 65 31.84 35.12 4.57
N ARG A 66 32.43 36.27 4.25
CA ARG A 66 33.83 36.58 4.61
C ARG A 66 34.08 36.52 6.12
N ASP A 67 33.06 36.83 6.92
CA ASP A 67 33.10 36.77 8.38
C ASP A 67 32.91 35.35 8.94
N GLY A 68 32.86 34.34 8.07
CA GLY A 68 32.75 32.94 8.43
C GLY A 68 31.34 32.46 8.77
N ARG A 69 30.32 33.33 8.68
CA ARG A 69 28.91 32.98 8.91
C ARG A 69 28.33 32.17 7.76
N ILE A 70 27.37 31.32 8.07
CA ILE A 70 26.69 30.46 7.10
C ILE A 70 25.33 31.07 6.81
N GLU A 71 25.11 31.44 5.55
CA GLU A 71 23.87 32.06 5.09
C GLU A 71 23.28 31.26 3.92
N LYS A 72 21.98 31.43 3.69
CA LYS A 72 21.32 30.87 2.51
C LYS A 72 21.90 31.51 1.25
N HIS A 73 22.00 30.73 0.19
CA HIS A 73 22.47 31.22 -1.09
C HIS A 73 21.59 32.39 -1.57
N PRO A 74 22.17 33.52 -2.00
CA PRO A 74 21.40 34.74 -2.31
C PRO A 74 20.48 34.57 -3.53
N ASP A 75 20.84 33.69 -4.47
CA ASP A 75 19.98 33.35 -5.62
C ASP A 75 18.63 32.75 -5.17
N GLN A 76 17.56 33.47 -5.47
CA GLN A 76 16.19 33.07 -5.17
C GLN A 76 15.78 31.78 -5.89
N ARG A 77 16.29 31.51 -7.11
CA ARG A 77 16.02 30.27 -7.85
C ARG A 77 16.55 29.07 -7.08
N VAL A 78 17.78 29.15 -6.57
CA VAL A 78 18.38 28.11 -5.72
C VAL A 78 17.53 27.88 -4.47
N GLN A 79 17.16 28.95 -3.76
CA GLN A 79 16.34 28.82 -2.56
C GLN A 79 14.97 28.20 -2.84
N HIS A 80 14.30 28.65 -3.90
CA HIS A 80 12.99 28.15 -4.31
C HIS A 80 13.03 26.68 -4.68
N ALA A 81 14.02 26.26 -5.48
CA ALA A 81 14.17 24.87 -5.90
C ALA A 81 14.37 23.91 -4.71
N ILE A 82 15.15 24.33 -3.70
CA ILE A 82 15.36 23.54 -2.48
C ILE A 82 14.07 23.45 -1.65
N LYS A 83 13.36 24.57 -1.45
CA LYS A 83 12.06 24.59 -0.75
C LYS A 83 11.04 23.70 -1.46
N LEU A 84 10.97 23.77 -2.79
CA LEU A 84 10.11 22.95 -3.62
C LEU A 84 10.41 21.45 -3.45
N ALA A 85 11.69 21.06 -3.38
CA ALA A 85 12.06 19.66 -3.17
C ALA A 85 11.54 19.10 -1.84
N PHE A 86 11.59 19.90 -0.76
CA PHE A 86 11.03 19.51 0.53
C PHE A 86 9.50 19.49 0.53
N ALA A 87 8.87 20.53 -0.01
CA ALA A 87 7.41 20.62 -0.12
C ALA A 87 6.84 19.42 -0.90
N LYS A 88 7.41 19.12 -2.08
CA LYS A 88 6.98 17.98 -2.89
C LYS A 88 7.20 16.64 -2.21
N PHE A 89 8.27 16.49 -1.43
CA PHE A 89 8.48 15.27 -0.65
C PHE A 89 7.42 15.08 0.44
N ILE A 90 7.04 16.15 1.14
CA ILE A 90 5.96 16.11 2.15
C ILE A 90 4.65 15.68 1.48
N GLU A 91 4.36 16.23 0.31
CA GLU A 91 3.14 15.96 -0.45
C GLU A 91 3.08 14.52 -1.00
N VAL A 92 4.19 13.93 -1.48
CA VAL A 92 4.17 12.58 -2.09
C VAL A 92 4.61 11.46 -1.14
N GLY A 93 5.37 11.78 -0.09
CA GLY A 93 5.81 10.85 0.95
C GLY A 93 6.84 9.79 0.50
N SER A 94 7.48 9.96 -0.66
CA SER A 94 8.46 8.99 -1.20
C SER A 94 9.51 9.66 -2.08
N VAL A 95 10.79 9.44 -1.76
CA VAL A 95 11.96 9.98 -2.50
C VAL A 95 11.88 9.69 -3.99
N ARG A 96 11.52 8.44 -4.35
CA ARG A 96 11.39 8.05 -5.77
C ARG A 96 10.25 8.78 -6.47
N GLN A 97 9.14 9.02 -5.79
CA GLN A 97 8.00 9.71 -6.39
C GLN A 97 8.32 11.20 -6.56
N THR A 98 8.98 11.81 -5.57
CA THR A 98 9.54 13.17 -5.69
C THR A 98 10.46 13.27 -6.91
N LEU A 99 11.41 12.35 -7.06
CA LEU A 99 12.29 12.30 -8.24
C LEU A 99 11.52 12.22 -9.56
N LEU A 100 10.54 11.32 -9.64
CA LEU A 100 9.76 11.13 -10.87
C LEU A 100 8.98 12.39 -11.21
N TRP A 101 8.40 13.08 -10.22
CA TRP A 101 7.72 14.35 -10.45
C TRP A 101 8.66 15.40 -11.03
N PHE A 102 9.84 15.62 -10.42
CA PHE A 102 10.82 16.59 -10.97
C PHE A 102 11.23 16.28 -12.41
N ARG A 103 11.33 14.99 -12.76
CA ARG A 103 11.66 14.57 -14.13
C ARG A 103 10.49 14.69 -15.10
N GLN A 104 9.28 14.35 -14.66
CA GLN A 104 8.08 14.49 -15.47
C GLN A 104 7.80 15.97 -15.77
N GLU A 105 7.86 16.80 -14.74
CA GLU A 105 7.63 18.24 -14.85
C GLU A 105 8.84 19.01 -15.40
N GLN A 106 9.95 18.34 -15.74
CA GLN A 106 11.18 18.96 -16.26
C GLN A 106 11.70 20.12 -15.39
N VAL A 107 11.66 19.95 -14.07
CA VAL A 107 12.17 20.94 -13.11
C VAL A 107 13.58 20.54 -12.67
N SER A 108 14.55 21.41 -12.94
CA SER A 108 15.95 21.21 -12.57
C SER A 108 16.20 21.55 -11.11
N LEU A 109 17.18 20.87 -10.48
CA LEU A 109 17.67 21.20 -9.15
C LEU A 109 19.11 21.73 -9.23
N PRO A 110 19.51 22.60 -8.29
CA PRO A 110 20.86 23.10 -8.22
C PRO A 110 21.83 22.00 -7.77
N ALA A 111 22.99 21.96 -8.42
CA ALA A 111 24.15 21.16 -8.09
C ALA A 111 25.35 22.11 -7.95
N VAL A 112 26.34 21.75 -7.13
CA VAL A 112 27.61 22.49 -7.07
C VAL A 112 28.67 21.62 -7.72
N ASP A 113 29.24 22.12 -8.82
CA ASP A 113 30.46 21.58 -9.38
C ASP A 113 31.65 22.27 -8.68
N ARG A 114 32.55 21.46 -8.13
CA ARG A 114 33.78 21.95 -7.51
C ARG A 114 34.90 21.84 -8.53
N ASP A 115 35.28 22.97 -9.11
CA ASP A 115 36.44 23.05 -9.98
C ASP A 115 37.66 23.48 -9.15
N PRO A 116 38.77 22.72 -9.16
CA PRO A 116 39.99 23.09 -8.43
C PRO A 116 40.59 24.44 -8.86
N THR A 117 40.28 24.89 -10.08
CA THR A 117 40.86 26.05 -10.76
C THR A 117 39.91 27.26 -10.69
N TRP A 118 38.61 27.02 -10.90
CA TRP A 118 37.61 28.09 -11.04
C TRP A 118 36.65 28.22 -9.84
N GLY A 119 36.84 27.41 -8.81
CA GLY A 119 36.03 27.44 -7.58
C GLY A 119 34.70 26.68 -7.68
N GLU A 120 33.80 26.97 -6.75
CA GLU A 120 32.46 26.36 -6.72
C GLU A 120 31.52 27.07 -7.69
N ARG A 121 30.95 26.33 -8.65
CA ARG A 121 29.94 26.85 -9.59
C ARG A 121 28.62 26.10 -9.41
N VAL A 122 27.53 26.84 -9.27
CA VAL A 122 26.18 26.26 -9.28
C VAL A 122 25.81 25.89 -10.71
N THR A 123 25.41 24.64 -10.93
CA THR A 123 24.87 24.15 -12.20
C THR A 123 23.47 23.56 -12.01
N TRP A 124 22.64 23.67 -13.05
CA TRP A 124 21.25 23.23 -13.01
C TRP A 124 21.11 21.93 -13.80
N ARG A 125 20.63 20.87 -13.15
CA ARG A 125 20.46 19.56 -13.78
C ARG A 125 19.19 18.88 -13.30
N LEU A 126 18.60 18.05 -14.16
CA LEU A 126 17.52 17.16 -13.74
C LEU A 126 18.03 16.22 -12.63
N PRO A 127 17.32 16.12 -11.50
CA PRO A 127 17.84 15.41 -10.35
C PRO A 127 17.96 13.91 -10.60
N VAL A 128 18.85 13.28 -9.84
CA VAL A 128 18.95 11.83 -9.69
C VAL A 128 18.55 11.43 -8.27
N TYR A 129 18.24 10.15 -8.05
CA TYR A 129 17.74 9.66 -6.76
C TYR A 129 18.61 10.06 -5.58
N ASN A 130 19.94 9.94 -5.72
CA ASN A 130 20.88 10.27 -4.65
C ASN A 130 20.89 11.76 -4.31
N THR A 131 20.65 12.66 -5.26
CA THR A 131 20.54 14.10 -5.01
C THR A 131 19.34 14.40 -4.11
N VAL A 132 18.16 13.90 -4.50
CA VAL A 132 16.93 14.07 -3.72
C VAL A 132 17.06 13.44 -2.34
N LEU A 133 17.60 12.23 -2.24
CA LEU A 133 17.83 11.57 -0.96
C LEU A 133 18.78 12.37 -0.06
N LYS A 134 19.87 12.93 -0.62
CA LYS A 134 20.82 13.75 0.15
C LYS A 134 20.16 15.01 0.68
N PHE A 135 19.33 15.72 -0.11
CA PHE A 135 18.57 16.87 0.37
C PHE A 135 17.69 16.51 1.56
N LEU A 136 16.89 15.45 1.41
CA LEU A 136 15.92 15.03 2.42
C LEU A 136 16.54 14.46 3.70
N THR A 137 17.78 13.97 3.65
CA THR A 137 18.45 13.30 4.78
C THR A 137 19.63 14.07 5.36
N ASN A 138 19.97 15.25 4.81
CA ASN A 138 21.04 16.08 5.35
C ASN A 138 20.49 17.01 6.45
N PRO A 139 20.95 16.88 7.71
CA PRO A 139 20.50 17.73 8.82
C PRO A 139 20.86 19.21 8.65
N PHE A 140 21.81 19.54 7.77
CA PHE A 140 22.20 20.92 7.51
C PHE A 140 21.04 21.79 7.01
N TYR A 141 20.17 21.27 6.14
CA TYR A 141 18.97 21.99 5.70
C TYR A 141 17.96 22.28 6.82
N ALA A 142 18.13 21.64 7.98
CA ALA A 142 17.35 21.86 9.18
C ALA A 142 18.07 22.77 10.21
N GLY A 143 19.08 23.52 9.76
CA GLY A 143 19.86 24.43 10.60
C GLY A 143 20.85 23.72 11.52
N ALA A 144 21.03 22.40 11.37
CA ALA A 144 21.85 21.62 12.29
C ALA A 144 23.23 21.28 11.71
N TYR A 145 24.27 21.67 12.43
CA TYR A 145 25.64 21.24 12.17
C TYR A 145 25.84 19.80 12.66
N ALA A 146 26.39 18.93 11.80
CA ALA A 146 26.63 17.54 12.14
C ALA A 146 28.00 17.07 11.64
N PHE A 147 28.86 16.60 12.55
CA PHE A 147 30.19 16.09 12.25
C PHE A 147 30.41 14.67 12.77
N GLY A 148 31.25 13.90 12.07
CA GLY A 148 31.55 12.52 12.44
C GLY A 148 30.42 11.53 12.17
N ARG A 149 29.64 11.74 11.09
CA ARG A 149 28.50 10.89 10.71
C ARG A 149 28.92 9.51 10.17
N THR A 150 30.18 9.37 9.77
CA THR A 150 30.77 8.14 9.25
C THR A 150 32.10 7.86 9.91
N GLU A 151 32.47 6.58 10.00
CA GLU A 151 33.75 6.12 10.54
C GLU A 151 34.49 5.24 9.53
N THR A 152 35.80 5.12 9.75
CA THR A 152 36.66 4.15 9.08
C THR A 152 36.89 2.99 10.03
N ARG A 153 36.66 1.76 9.58
CA ARG A 153 36.90 0.55 10.36
C ARG A 153 38.15 -0.14 9.82
N THR A 154 39.04 -0.53 10.70
CA THR A 154 40.20 -1.36 10.35
C THR A 154 39.94 -2.76 10.89
N ALA A 155 39.96 -3.77 10.02
CA ALA A 155 39.88 -5.16 10.41
C ALA A 155 41.12 -5.88 9.90
N VAL A 156 41.66 -6.82 10.66
CA VAL A 156 42.76 -7.66 10.19
C VAL A 156 42.14 -8.85 9.45
N VAL A 157 42.45 -8.99 8.16
CA VAL A 157 42.01 -10.11 7.31
C VAL A 157 43.29 -10.76 6.78
N ASP A 158 43.45 -12.06 7.00
CA ASP A 158 44.63 -12.84 6.59
C ASP A 158 45.97 -12.24 7.07
N GLY A 159 45.99 -11.73 8.31
CA GLY A 159 47.17 -11.11 8.91
C GLY A 159 47.50 -9.69 8.41
N GLN A 160 46.71 -9.13 7.48
CA GLN A 160 46.90 -7.77 6.96
C GLN A 160 45.81 -6.80 7.42
N PRO A 161 46.15 -5.55 7.80
CA PRO A 161 45.17 -4.54 8.18
C PRO A 161 44.40 -4.02 6.96
N HIS A 162 43.12 -4.34 6.87
CA HIS A 162 42.22 -3.86 5.84
C HIS A 162 41.34 -2.71 6.36
N LYS A 163 41.45 -1.53 5.73
CA LYS A 163 40.67 -0.34 6.10
C LYS A 163 39.45 -0.20 5.19
N THR A 164 38.27 -0.23 5.78
CA THR A 164 37.00 0.03 5.11
C THR A 164 36.43 1.36 5.58
N ARG A 165 36.05 2.24 4.65
CA ARG A 165 35.59 3.63 4.93
C ARG A 165 34.08 3.77 4.69
N GLY A 166 33.48 4.81 5.27
CA GLY A 166 32.11 5.20 4.97
C GLY A 166 31.03 4.47 5.78
N HIS A 167 31.42 3.78 6.85
CA HIS A 167 30.47 3.13 7.77
C HIS A 167 29.66 4.20 8.50
N ARG A 168 28.33 4.15 8.42
CA ARG A 168 27.48 5.14 9.09
C ARG A 168 27.46 4.90 10.60
N ARG A 169 27.63 5.98 11.36
CA ARG A 169 27.50 5.98 12.83
C ARG A 169 26.07 6.23 13.25
N SER A 170 25.68 5.67 14.39
CA SER A 170 24.43 6.05 15.06
C SER A 170 24.49 7.52 15.45
N ARG A 171 23.35 8.19 15.56
CA ARG A 171 23.33 9.64 15.81
C ARG A 171 23.96 9.98 17.16
N GLU A 172 23.75 9.10 18.14
CA GLU A 172 24.22 9.22 19.52
C GLU A 172 25.76 9.17 19.60
N THR A 173 26.40 8.59 18.58
CA THR A 173 27.85 8.49 18.49
C THR A 173 28.47 9.54 17.57
N TRP A 174 27.69 10.46 17.00
CA TRP A 174 28.24 11.56 16.22
C TRP A 174 29.13 12.44 17.10
N ILE A 175 30.21 12.96 16.51
CA ILE A 175 31.19 13.77 17.23
C ILE A 175 30.59 15.12 17.65
N ALA A 176 29.73 15.68 16.80
CA ALA A 176 28.99 16.90 17.09
C ALA A 176 27.63 16.86 16.38
N LEU A 177 26.60 17.31 17.10
CA LEU A 177 25.29 17.65 16.55
C LEU A 177 24.80 18.90 17.26
N ILE A 178 24.93 20.05 16.59
CA ILE A 178 24.52 21.36 17.12
C ILE A 178 23.29 21.79 16.33
N ARG A 179 22.13 21.87 17.00
CA ARG A 179 20.90 22.38 16.40
C ARG A 179 20.92 23.90 16.40
N ASP A 180 20.13 24.50 15.51
CA ASP A 180 19.98 25.96 15.40
C ASP A 180 21.31 26.70 15.23
N HIS A 181 22.25 26.07 14.50
CA HIS A 181 23.57 26.59 14.22
C HIS A 181 23.55 27.69 13.15
N HIS A 182 22.61 27.62 12.21
CA HIS A 182 22.48 28.56 11.08
C HIS A 182 21.05 28.51 10.52
N ASP A 183 20.73 29.44 9.61
CA ASP A 183 19.41 29.56 9.01
C ASP A 183 18.96 28.31 8.27
N ALA A 184 17.84 27.74 8.68
CA ALA A 184 17.32 26.51 8.12
C ALA A 184 16.38 26.73 6.91
N TYR A 185 16.35 25.77 5.98
CA TYR A 185 15.30 25.68 4.96
C TYR A 185 14.02 25.01 5.49
N ILE A 186 14.17 24.07 6.43
CA ILE A 186 13.07 23.35 7.07
C ILE A 186 13.28 23.32 8.59
N SER A 187 12.22 23.14 9.37
CA SER A 187 12.37 22.93 10.81
C SER A 187 13.04 21.59 11.14
N TRP A 188 13.64 21.50 12.33
CA TRP A 188 14.20 20.24 12.84
C TRP A 188 13.16 19.11 12.89
N ASP A 189 11.94 19.39 13.34
CA ASP A 189 10.85 18.41 13.38
C ASP A 189 10.48 17.89 11.99
N THR A 190 10.47 18.77 10.98
CA THR A 190 10.24 18.39 9.59
C THR A 190 11.33 17.44 9.09
N HIS A 191 12.59 17.72 9.44
CA HIS A 191 13.71 16.84 9.12
C HIS A 191 13.57 15.45 9.78
N GLU A 192 13.19 15.40 11.06
CA GLU A 192 13.00 14.13 11.76
C GLU A 192 11.85 13.32 11.17
N ARG A 193 10.72 13.97 10.84
CA ARG A 193 9.59 13.34 10.13
C ARG A 193 10.03 12.79 8.77
N ASN A 194 10.77 13.58 7.99
CA ASN A 194 11.26 13.16 6.67
C ASN A 194 12.16 11.93 6.79
N ARG A 195 13.11 11.94 7.74
CA ARG A 195 14.00 10.81 8.00
C ARG A 195 13.22 9.56 8.43
N ALA A 196 12.22 9.71 9.29
CA ALA A 196 11.37 8.60 9.72
C ALA A 196 10.57 8.01 8.55
N LEU A 197 10.01 8.84 7.66
CA LEU A 197 9.32 8.39 6.45
C LEU A 197 10.25 7.62 5.51
N VAL A 198 11.45 8.16 5.25
CA VAL A 198 12.47 7.49 4.42
C VAL A 198 12.86 6.14 5.01
N ALA A 199 13.06 6.07 6.33
CA ALA A 199 13.39 4.82 7.03
C ALA A 199 12.24 3.79 6.95
N ASN A 200 11.00 4.23 7.18
CA ASN A 200 9.82 3.37 7.10
C ASN A 200 9.54 2.85 5.69
N ASN A 201 9.92 3.60 4.66
CA ASN A 201 9.79 3.19 3.26
C ASN A 201 10.85 2.17 2.83
N ALA A 202 11.97 2.07 3.55
CA ALA A 202 13.11 1.21 3.20
C ALA A 202 12.82 -0.28 3.48
N GLN A 203 12.12 -0.92 2.54
CA GLN A 203 11.65 -2.32 2.62
C GLN A 203 12.76 -3.35 2.95
N MET A 204 14.02 -3.05 2.63
CA MET A 204 15.17 -3.94 2.88
C MET A 204 15.73 -3.85 4.32
N LYS A 205 15.19 -2.97 5.19
CA LYS A 205 15.65 -2.80 6.58
C LYS A 205 14.92 -3.68 7.61
N GLY A 206 14.27 -4.76 7.17
CA GLY A 206 13.75 -5.82 8.05
C GLY A 206 12.22 -5.87 8.19
N LEU A 207 11.74 -6.76 9.07
CA LEU A 207 10.31 -7.09 9.23
C LEU A 207 9.49 -6.04 10.01
N MET A 208 10.15 -5.05 10.61
CA MET A 208 9.50 -4.01 11.43
C MET A 208 9.15 -2.73 10.66
N VAL A 209 9.67 -2.55 9.42
CA VAL A 209 9.31 -1.38 8.61
C VAL A 209 7.95 -1.58 7.92
N ARG A 210 7.16 -0.51 7.78
CA ARG A 210 5.85 -0.55 7.10
C ARG A 210 6.00 -0.75 5.58
N GLY A 211 7.14 -0.38 5.00
CA GLY A 211 7.42 -0.44 3.57
C GLY A 211 6.71 0.66 2.79
N ALA A 212 7.19 1.01 1.59
CA ALA A 212 6.56 2.03 0.76
C ALA A 212 5.11 1.67 0.36
N VAL A 213 4.26 2.68 0.21
CA VAL A 213 2.88 2.54 -0.27
C VAL A 213 2.89 2.14 -1.75
N ARG A 214 2.17 1.07 -2.11
CA ARG A 214 2.12 0.50 -3.47
C ARG A 214 0.68 0.32 -3.97
N ARG A 215 0.51 0.19 -5.29
CA ARG A 215 -0.78 0.14 -6.01
C ARG A 215 -1.69 -1.08 -5.77
N GLY A 216 -1.23 -2.13 -5.07
CA GLY A 216 -2.04 -3.33 -4.87
C GLY A 216 -3.39 -3.05 -4.19
N SER A 217 -4.40 -3.88 -4.40
CA SER A 217 -5.80 -3.63 -3.98
C SER A 217 -6.06 -3.63 -2.47
N SER A 218 -5.12 -4.16 -1.66
CA SER A 218 -5.32 -4.29 -0.21
C SER A 218 -4.95 -3.01 0.55
N LEU A 219 -5.76 -2.67 1.56
CA LEU A 219 -5.66 -1.43 2.33
C LEU A 219 -4.60 -1.49 3.44
N LEU A 220 -4.43 -2.66 4.06
CA LEU A 220 -3.63 -2.83 5.28
C LEU A 220 -2.19 -3.38 5.11
N PRO A 221 -1.52 -3.40 3.93
CA PRO A 221 -0.14 -3.86 3.85
C PRO A 221 0.78 -3.03 4.74
N GLY A 222 1.49 -3.71 5.65
CA GLY A 222 2.44 -3.07 6.55
C GLY A 222 1.86 -2.48 7.82
N LEU A 223 0.57 -2.69 8.10
CA LEU A 223 -0.08 -2.26 9.35
C LEU A 223 -0.45 -3.43 10.27
N LEU A 224 -0.67 -4.62 9.72
CA LEU A 224 -1.10 -5.79 10.49
C LEU A 224 0.09 -6.47 11.20
N ARG A 225 -0.07 -6.74 12.50
CA ARG A 225 0.82 -7.56 13.33
C ARG A 225 0.11 -8.78 13.88
N CYS A 226 0.85 -9.86 14.06
CA CYS A 226 0.34 -11.09 14.65
C CYS A 226 0.33 -10.95 16.18
N GLY A 227 -0.82 -11.17 16.81
CA GLY A 227 -0.93 -11.14 18.28
C GLY A 227 -0.26 -12.31 18.99
N GLN A 228 0.12 -13.38 18.28
CA GLN A 228 0.86 -14.51 18.86
C GLN A 228 2.38 -14.30 18.88
N CYS A 229 2.96 -13.79 17.78
CA CYS A 229 4.42 -13.67 17.67
C CYS A 229 4.93 -12.23 17.43
N GLY A 230 4.07 -11.23 17.42
CA GLY A 230 4.40 -9.81 17.22
C GLY A 230 4.90 -9.43 15.81
N ARG A 231 5.16 -10.42 14.94
CA ARG A 231 5.66 -10.22 13.58
C ARG A 231 4.57 -9.63 12.67
N ARG A 232 5.02 -8.85 11.69
CA ARG A 232 4.16 -8.27 10.66
C ARG A 232 3.54 -9.35 9.77
N LEU A 233 2.29 -9.15 9.35
CA LEU A 233 1.64 -9.99 8.36
C LEU A 233 2.04 -9.57 6.93
N HIS A 234 2.22 -10.58 6.09
CA HIS A 234 2.46 -10.42 4.67
C HIS A 234 1.14 -10.48 3.91
N VAL A 235 1.02 -9.62 2.89
CA VAL A 235 -0.07 -9.69 1.92
C VAL A 235 0.40 -10.50 0.71
N SER A 236 -0.42 -11.45 0.30
CA SER A 236 -0.33 -12.14 -0.99
C SER A 236 -1.65 -11.94 -1.72
N TYR A 237 -1.62 -11.90 -3.05
CA TYR A 237 -2.83 -11.80 -3.85
C TYR A 237 -3.16 -13.15 -4.50
N SER A 238 -4.44 -13.43 -4.67
CA SER A 238 -4.97 -14.69 -5.19
C SER A 238 -6.22 -14.46 -6.03
N GLY A 239 -6.80 -15.55 -6.56
CA GLY A 239 -8.00 -15.53 -7.40
C GLY A 239 -7.68 -15.35 -8.89
N THR A 240 -8.68 -15.54 -9.75
CA THR A 240 -8.53 -15.61 -11.22
C THR A 240 -7.90 -14.37 -11.84
N LYS A 241 -8.12 -13.19 -11.25
CA LYS A 241 -7.52 -11.91 -11.68
C LYS A 241 -6.33 -11.46 -10.81
N GLY A 242 -5.95 -12.24 -9.80
CA GLY A 242 -4.83 -11.90 -8.92
C GLY A 242 -5.03 -10.66 -8.03
N TYR A 243 -6.27 -10.26 -7.74
CA TYR A 243 -6.58 -9.05 -6.96
C TYR A 243 -7.15 -9.33 -5.56
N VAL A 244 -7.38 -10.58 -5.18
CA VAL A 244 -7.99 -10.91 -3.89
C VAL A 244 -6.89 -11.00 -2.82
N PRO A 245 -6.85 -10.07 -1.85
CA PRO A 245 -5.78 -10.06 -0.86
C PRO A 245 -5.98 -11.16 0.19
N ARG A 246 -4.87 -11.73 0.63
CA ARG A 246 -4.77 -12.68 1.72
C ARG A 246 -3.63 -12.27 2.63
N TYR A 247 -3.91 -12.20 3.93
CA TYR A 247 -2.91 -11.89 4.94
C TYR A 247 -2.43 -13.16 5.62
N SER A 248 -1.13 -13.25 5.87
CA SER A 248 -0.53 -14.39 6.56
C SER A 248 0.71 -14.00 7.34
N CYS A 249 0.86 -14.58 8.53
CA CYS A 249 2.08 -14.51 9.31
C CYS A 249 2.96 -15.71 8.97
N ARG A 250 3.96 -15.50 8.10
CA ARG A 250 4.89 -16.53 7.62
C ARG A 250 6.31 -16.41 8.19
N GLY A 251 6.55 -15.43 9.08
CA GLY A 251 7.92 -15.12 9.53
C GLY A 251 8.61 -16.28 10.25
N ALA A 252 7.88 -17.04 11.08
CA ALA A 252 8.44 -18.22 11.74
C ALA A 252 8.74 -19.35 10.74
N ALA A 253 7.83 -19.58 9.78
CA ALA A 253 8.02 -20.55 8.71
C ALA A 253 9.21 -20.24 7.80
N LEU A 254 9.40 -18.98 7.41
CA LEU A 254 10.49 -18.56 6.53
C LEU A 254 11.85 -18.63 7.23
N ASN A 255 11.92 -18.28 8.51
CA ASN A 255 13.19 -18.20 9.23
C ASN A 255 13.57 -19.48 9.97
N HIS A 256 12.59 -20.30 10.35
CA HIS A 256 12.79 -21.45 11.23
C HIS A 256 12.11 -22.74 10.71
N GLY A 257 11.47 -22.72 9.54
CA GLY A 257 10.83 -23.91 8.95
C GLY A 257 9.56 -24.40 9.66
N THR A 258 9.01 -23.63 10.60
CA THR A 258 7.83 -24.01 11.40
C THR A 258 6.50 -23.73 10.67
N ASP A 259 5.38 -24.12 11.29
CA ASP A 259 4.04 -23.76 10.80
C ASP A 259 3.75 -22.25 10.80
N TRP A 260 2.74 -21.85 10.03
CA TRP A 260 2.24 -20.48 9.96
C TRP A 260 1.41 -20.15 11.20
N CYS A 261 1.67 -19.01 11.86
CA CYS A 261 0.91 -18.60 13.05
C CYS A 261 -0.57 -18.31 12.71
N LEU A 262 -0.80 -17.51 11.66
CA LEU A 262 -2.14 -17.04 11.30
C LEU A 262 -2.25 -16.75 9.81
N ALA A 263 -3.37 -17.12 9.19
CA ALA A 263 -3.69 -16.77 7.80
C ALA A 263 -5.20 -16.58 7.59
N PHE A 264 -5.58 -15.53 6.86
CA PHE A 264 -6.98 -15.18 6.58
C PHE A 264 -7.14 -14.35 5.30
N GLY A 265 -8.36 -14.34 4.75
CA GLY A 265 -8.71 -13.52 3.58
C GLY A 265 -8.85 -12.04 3.96
N GLY A 266 -8.35 -11.15 3.10
CA GLY A 266 -8.28 -9.72 3.38
C GLY A 266 -9.57 -8.94 3.16
N LEU A 267 -10.49 -9.43 2.32
CA LEU A 267 -11.68 -8.65 1.92
C LEU A 267 -12.54 -8.15 3.10
N ARG A 268 -13.00 -9.06 3.97
CA ARG A 268 -13.83 -8.70 5.14
C ARG A 268 -13.09 -7.84 6.15
N VAL A 269 -11.78 -8.05 6.26
CA VAL A 269 -10.94 -7.31 7.21
C VAL A 269 -10.71 -5.89 6.71
N ASP A 270 -10.33 -5.73 5.45
CA ASP A 270 -10.16 -4.42 4.83
C ASP A 270 -11.47 -3.62 4.91
N GLU A 271 -12.61 -4.23 4.56
CA GLU A 271 -13.93 -3.58 4.63
C GLU A 271 -14.32 -3.14 6.05
N ALA A 272 -14.06 -3.98 7.06
CA ALA A 272 -14.37 -3.64 8.45
C ALA A 272 -13.50 -2.48 8.97
N ILE A 273 -12.21 -2.50 8.64
CA ILE A 273 -11.29 -1.42 9.01
C ILE A 273 -11.63 -0.13 8.25
N GLU A 274 -11.99 -0.24 6.97
CA GLU A 274 -12.45 0.87 6.13
C GLU A 274 -13.67 1.57 6.74
N ARG A 275 -14.66 0.81 7.25
CA ARG A 275 -15.81 1.39 7.98
C ARG A 275 -15.39 2.20 9.21
N GLU A 276 -14.46 1.69 10.02
CA GLU A 276 -13.96 2.42 11.20
C GLU A 276 -13.19 3.69 10.80
N ILE A 277 -12.38 3.63 9.75
CA ILE A 277 -11.65 4.79 9.22
C ILE A 277 -12.64 5.86 8.76
N LEU A 278 -13.68 5.48 8.01
CA LEU A 278 -14.70 6.42 7.54
C LEU A 278 -15.45 7.05 8.72
N ARG A 279 -15.75 6.28 9.77
CA ARG A 279 -16.39 6.80 11.00
C ARG A 279 -15.54 7.88 11.67
N VAL A 280 -14.21 7.71 11.69
CA VAL A 280 -13.28 8.68 12.30
C VAL A 280 -13.02 9.88 11.40
N LEU A 281 -12.99 9.72 10.08
CA LEU A 281 -12.67 10.79 9.14
C LEU A 281 -13.84 11.72 8.82
N ARG A 282 -15.08 11.22 8.87
CA ARG A 282 -16.29 12.02 8.52
C ARG A 282 -16.31 13.42 9.16
N PRO A 283 -16.06 13.58 10.48
CA PRO A 283 -16.15 14.90 11.11
C PRO A 283 -15.11 15.92 10.61
N GLY A 284 -13.99 15.49 10.04
CA GLY A 284 -12.91 16.38 9.55
C GLY A 284 -12.76 16.40 8.02
N ALA A 285 -13.59 15.67 7.28
CA ALA A 285 -13.48 15.56 5.82
C ALA A 285 -13.71 16.91 5.11
N ILE A 286 -14.58 17.75 5.66
CA ILE A 286 -14.91 19.08 5.13
C ILE A 286 -13.72 20.03 5.22
N GLU A 287 -13.12 20.17 6.41
CA GLU A 287 -11.95 21.03 6.63
C GLU A 287 -10.77 20.59 5.76
N ALA A 288 -10.55 19.27 5.64
CA ALA A 288 -9.52 18.72 4.78
C ALA A 288 -9.77 19.00 3.29
N ALA A 289 -11.02 18.93 2.82
CA ALA A 289 -11.36 19.23 1.44
C ALA A 289 -11.09 20.71 1.10
N LEU A 290 -11.45 21.63 1.99
CA LEU A 290 -11.20 23.07 1.82
C LEU A 290 -9.69 23.38 1.79
N ALA A 291 -8.92 22.81 2.73
CA ALA A 291 -7.47 22.98 2.77
C ALA A 291 -6.75 22.35 1.54
N THR A 292 -7.32 21.30 0.96
CA THR A 292 -6.76 20.66 -0.25
C THR A 292 -6.96 21.54 -1.48
N SER A 293 -8.08 22.26 -1.59
CA SER A 293 -8.33 23.16 -2.72
C SER A 293 -7.31 24.29 -2.79
N THR A 294 -6.94 24.86 -1.64
CA THR A 294 -5.89 25.90 -1.56
C THR A 294 -4.51 25.34 -1.84
N ALA A 295 -4.22 24.10 -1.42
CA ALA A 295 -2.93 23.46 -1.71
C ALA A 295 -2.75 23.07 -3.19
N ALA A 296 -3.84 22.78 -3.92
CA ALA A 296 -3.78 22.47 -5.34
C ALA A 296 -3.41 23.69 -6.19
N THR A 297 -3.91 24.88 -5.83
CA THR A 297 -3.49 26.14 -6.46
C THR A 297 -2.02 26.44 -6.16
N ASP A 298 -1.55 26.14 -4.94
CA ASP A 298 -0.15 26.33 -4.57
C ASP A 298 0.82 25.48 -5.39
N GLU A 299 0.41 24.26 -5.81
CA GLU A 299 1.25 23.37 -6.62
C GLU A 299 1.50 23.93 -8.03
N VAL A 300 0.42 24.33 -8.72
CA VAL A 300 0.49 24.96 -10.04
C VAL A 300 1.33 26.23 -9.96
N ASP A 301 1.09 27.05 -8.93
CA ASP A 301 1.86 28.25 -8.69
C ASP A 301 3.34 27.97 -8.40
N ALA A 302 3.66 26.89 -7.68
CA ALA A 302 5.04 26.53 -7.36
C ALA A 302 5.83 26.08 -8.60
N GLN A 303 5.20 25.31 -9.48
CA GLN A 303 5.77 24.93 -10.77
C GLN A 303 5.95 26.14 -11.67
N ARG A 304 4.91 26.96 -11.81
CA ARG A 304 4.93 28.21 -12.58
C ARG A 304 6.04 29.13 -12.09
N ARG A 305 6.15 29.35 -10.77
CA ARG A 305 7.23 30.14 -10.14
C ARG A 305 8.62 29.57 -10.44
N ALA A 306 8.78 28.25 -10.49
CA ALA A 306 10.07 27.64 -10.80
C ALA A 306 10.49 27.93 -12.25
N VAL A 307 9.55 27.87 -13.20
CA VAL A 307 9.79 28.21 -14.61
C VAL A 307 10.01 29.72 -14.79
N ASP A 308 9.24 30.57 -14.10
CA ASP A 308 9.41 32.02 -14.13
C ASP A 308 10.80 32.46 -13.65
N LEU A 309 11.28 31.91 -12.53
CA LEU A 309 12.63 32.21 -12.04
C LEU A 309 13.71 31.73 -13.01
N GLU A 310 13.52 30.57 -13.65
CA GLU A 310 14.43 30.09 -14.69
C GLU A 310 14.41 30.99 -15.95
N LEU A 311 13.24 31.50 -16.35
CA LEU A 311 13.09 32.43 -17.45
C LEU A 311 13.79 33.77 -17.16
N ARG A 312 13.68 34.30 -15.94
CA ARG A 312 14.39 35.53 -15.53
C ARG A 312 15.90 35.38 -15.64
N GLU A 313 16.45 34.25 -15.18
CA GLU A 313 17.88 33.96 -15.32
C GLU A 313 18.28 33.83 -16.79
N ALA A 314 17.50 33.10 -17.60
CA ALA A 314 17.77 32.94 -19.03
C ALA A 314 17.75 34.28 -19.80
N ARG A 315 16.81 35.19 -19.47
CA ARG A 315 16.76 36.55 -20.05
C ARG A 315 17.99 37.35 -19.67
N TYR A 316 18.43 37.27 -18.42
CA TYR A 316 19.67 37.93 -17.99
C TYR A 316 20.91 37.37 -18.71
N GLU A 317 20.99 36.05 -18.88
CA GLU A 317 22.07 35.40 -19.64
C GLU A 317 22.08 35.84 -21.11
N ALA A 318 20.92 35.90 -21.76
CA ALA A 318 20.78 36.37 -23.14
C ALA A 318 21.23 37.83 -23.28
N GLU A 319 20.81 38.71 -22.37
CA GLU A 319 21.22 40.12 -22.37
C GLU A 319 22.71 40.29 -22.07
N ARG A 320 23.29 39.44 -21.23
CA ARG A 320 24.75 39.40 -21.03
C ARG A 320 25.48 38.92 -22.28
N ALA A 321 24.98 37.89 -22.96
CA ALA A 321 25.59 37.38 -24.18
C ALA A 321 25.52 38.41 -25.32
N ARG A 322 24.39 39.13 -25.44
CA ARG A 322 24.23 40.26 -26.37
C ARG A 322 25.28 41.34 -26.12
N ARG A 323 25.41 41.82 -24.87
CA ARG A 323 26.44 42.81 -24.51
C ARG A 323 27.86 42.35 -24.79
N GLN A 324 28.15 41.05 -24.68
CA GLN A 324 29.46 40.50 -25.04
C GLN A 324 29.70 40.51 -26.54
N TYR A 325 28.68 40.17 -27.33
CA TYR A 325 28.73 40.22 -28.80
C TYR A 325 28.90 41.66 -29.31
N ASP A 326 28.10 42.60 -28.79
CA ASP A 326 28.10 44.01 -29.21
C ASP A 326 29.44 44.72 -28.99
N VAL A 327 30.28 44.24 -28.07
CA VAL A 327 31.59 44.82 -27.74
C VAL A 327 32.72 44.29 -28.63
N VAL A 328 32.50 43.20 -29.38
CA VAL A 328 33.56 42.60 -30.21
C VAL A 328 33.78 43.40 -31.49
N GLU A 329 35.04 43.71 -31.76
CA GLU A 329 35.46 44.35 -32.99
C GLU A 329 35.24 43.41 -34.20
N PRO A 330 34.75 43.93 -35.36
CA PRO A 330 34.47 43.12 -36.54
C PRO A 330 35.67 42.30 -37.06
N GLU A 331 36.90 42.74 -36.76
CA GLU A 331 38.14 42.06 -37.16
C GLU A 331 38.34 40.72 -36.43
N HIS A 332 37.74 40.53 -35.26
CA HIS A 332 37.80 39.29 -34.48
C HIS A 332 36.69 38.29 -34.85
N ARG A 333 36.59 37.98 -36.15
CA ARG A 333 35.48 37.19 -36.73
C ARG A 333 35.19 35.86 -36.02
N LEU A 334 36.21 35.07 -35.67
CA LEU A 334 36.00 33.79 -34.98
C LEU A 334 35.42 33.96 -33.57
N VAL A 335 35.77 35.05 -32.89
CA VAL A 335 35.24 35.40 -31.57
C VAL A 335 33.80 35.88 -31.71
N ALA A 336 33.51 36.72 -32.70
CA ALA A 336 32.17 37.18 -33.03
C ALA A 336 31.22 36.00 -33.33
N GLU A 337 31.63 35.05 -34.19
CA GLU A 337 30.84 33.84 -34.50
C GLU A 337 30.58 32.98 -33.26
N THR A 338 31.55 32.87 -32.35
CA THR A 338 31.40 32.13 -31.10
C THR A 338 30.41 32.80 -30.14
N LEU A 339 30.49 34.12 -30.01
CA LEU A 339 29.59 34.91 -29.16
C LEU A 339 28.19 35.00 -29.74
N GLU A 340 28.05 35.10 -31.06
CA GLU A 340 26.78 35.03 -31.77
C GLU A 340 26.10 33.68 -31.51
N ARG A 341 26.82 32.57 -31.68
CA ARG A 341 26.29 31.23 -31.38
C ARG A 341 25.83 31.13 -29.92
N ARG A 342 26.59 31.72 -29.00
CA ARG A 342 26.23 31.74 -27.57
C ARG A 342 24.99 32.58 -27.30
N TRP A 343 24.85 33.74 -27.95
CA TRP A 343 23.67 34.59 -27.86
C TRP A 343 22.44 33.92 -28.45
N ASN A 344 22.54 33.35 -29.66
CA ASN A 344 21.47 32.57 -30.30
C ASN A 344 21.02 31.39 -29.43
N THR A 345 21.97 30.67 -28.80
CA THR A 345 21.64 29.59 -27.86
C THR A 345 20.88 30.11 -26.64
N ALA A 346 21.27 31.27 -26.10
CA ALA A 346 20.59 31.88 -24.97
C ALA A 346 19.17 32.38 -25.34
N LEU A 347 18.99 32.97 -26.52
CA LEU A 347 17.69 33.38 -27.05
C LEU A 347 16.75 32.18 -27.28
N ALA A 348 17.24 31.10 -27.88
CA ALA A 348 16.45 29.87 -28.06
C ALA A 348 15.99 29.29 -26.72
N ARG A 349 16.83 29.37 -25.68
CA ARG A 349 16.47 28.97 -24.32
C ARG A 349 15.38 29.86 -23.73
N VAL A 350 15.45 31.18 -23.92
CA VAL A 350 14.39 32.12 -23.49
C VAL A 350 13.06 31.76 -24.15
N GLN A 351 13.04 31.60 -25.48
CA GLN A 351 11.83 31.22 -26.21
C GLN A 351 11.21 29.91 -25.69
N THR A 352 12.04 28.88 -25.49
CA THR A 352 11.59 27.59 -24.97
C THR A 352 10.92 27.70 -23.60
N LEU A 353 11.44 28.59 -22.74
CA LEU A 353 10.89 28.81 -21.39
C LEU A 353 9.62 29.68 -21.42
N GLU A 354 9.52 30.64 -22.35
CA GLU A 354 8.31 31.43 -22.58
C GLU A 354 7.16 30.55 -23.07
N ASP A 355 7.40 29.72 -24.09
CA ASP A 355 6.41 28.79 -24.61
C ASP A 355 5.91 27.83 -23.51
N ARG A 356 6.83 27.35 -22.66
CA ARG A 356 6.49 26.51 -21.51
C ARG A 356 5.66 27.23 -20.47
N LEU A 357 5.94 28.50 -20.19
CA LEU A 357 5.14 29.31 -19.26
C LEU A 357 3.72 29.52 -19.80
N VAL A 358 3.58 29.82 -21.10
CA VAL A 358 2.28 29.94 -21.78
C VAL A 358 1.50 28.64 -21.70
N ALA A 359 2.14 27.49 -21.95
CA ALA A 359 1.50 26.18 -21.83
C ALA A 359 1.02 25.87 -20.40
N LEU A 360 1.81 26.26 -19.38
CA LEU A 360 1.42 26.10 -17.97
C LEU A 360 0.24 27.00 -17.62
N ASP A 361 0.24 28.26 -18.07
CA ASP A 361 -0.84 29.21 -17.81
C ASP A 361 -2.16 28.76 -18.49
N ALA A 362 -2.07 28.21 -19.71
CA ALA A 362 -3.23 27.63 -20.40
C ALA A 362 -3.78 26.38 -19.68
N SER A 363 -2.91 25.50 -19.19
CA SER A 363 -3.29 24.32 -18.40
C SER A 363 -3.94 24.70 -17.05
N ALA A 364 -3.39 25.72 -16.39
CA ALA A 364 -3.93 26.27 -15.15
C ALA A 364 -5.34 26.87 -15.38
N ALA A 365 -5.53 27.65 -16.45
CA ALA A 365 -6.83 28.23 -16.80
C ALA A 365 -7.89 27.16 -17.13
N ALA A 366 -7.48 26.04 -17.74
CA ALA A 366 -8.37 24.91 -18.00
C ALA A 366 -8.78 24.15 -16.73
N THR A 367 -8.00 24.27 -15.65
CA THR A 367 -8.23 23.58 -14.39
C THR A 367 -8.94 24.52 -13.41
N THR A 368 -10.27 24.66 -13.52
CA THR A 368 -11.04 25.45 -12.56
C THR A 368 -10.99 24.78 -11.19
N PRO A 369 -10.54 25.48 -10.11
CA PRO A 369 -10.59 24.91 -8.78
C PRO A 369 -12.05 24.52 -8.45
N PRO A 370 -12.27 23.34 -7.87
CA PRO A 370 -13.62 22.90 -7.54
C PRO A 370 -14.27 23.90 -6.58
N ASP A 371 -15.49 24.32 -6.91
CA ASP A 371 -16.26 25.24 -6.07
C ASP A 371 -16.41 24.69 -4.63
N ARG A 372 -16.38 25.59 -3.66
CA ARG A 372 -16.55 25.32 -2.23
C ARG A 372 -17.80 24.49 -1.96
N ALA A 373 -18.92 24.80 -2.62
CA ALA A 373 -20.15 24.04 -2.47
C ALA A 373 -20.00 22.59 -2.95
N LYS A 374 -19.27 22.37 -4.05
CA LYS A 374 -18.97 21.04 -4.59
C LYS A 374 -18.03 20.24 -3.70
N LEU A 375 -17.05 20.89 -3.09
CA LEU A 375 -16.15 20.25 -2.10
C LEU A 375 -16.88 19.84 -0.82
N LEU A 376 -17.81 20.68 -0.35
CA LEU A 376 -18.67 20.36 0.79
C LEU A 376 -19.55 19.14 0.50
N GLN A 377 -20.19 19.09 -0.67
CA GLN A 377 -20.98 17.95 -1.11
C GLN A 377 -20.14 16.66 -1.22
N LEU A 378 -18.91 16.75 -1.72
CA LEU A 378 -17.98 15.62 -1.80
C LEU A 378 -17.50 15.14 -0.42
N ALA A 379 -17.37 16.05 0.54
CA ALA A 379 -17.01 15.72 1.91
C ALA A 379 -18.17 15.07 2.68
N GLU A 380 -19.40 15.48 2.42
CA GLU A 380 -20.60 14.81 2.93
C GLU A 380 -20.75 13.39 2.35
N ASP A 381 -20.50 13.23 1.04
CA ASP A 381 -20.50 11.93 0.35
C ASP A 381 -19.12 11.25 0.33
N PHE A 382 -18.27 11.55 1.32
CA PHE A 382 -16.91 10.99 1.42
C PHE A 382 -16.87 9.46 1.33
N PRO A 383 -17.80 8.68 1.93
CA PRO A 383 -17.83 7.23 1.74
C PRO A 383 -17.90 6.79 0.28
N ARG A 384 -18.70 7.47 -0.54
CA ARG A 384 -18.83 7.14 -1.97
C ARG A 384 -17.59 7.54 -2.75
N VAL A 385 -17.00 8.70 -2.45
CA VAL A 385 -15.72 9.13 -3.03
C VAL A 385 -14.63 8.13 -2.67
N TRP A 386 -14.56 7.73 -1.41
CA TRP A 386 -13.61 6.76 -0.93
C TRP A 386 -13.79 5.42 -1.67
N SER A 387 -15.00 4.87 -1.79
CA SER A 387 -15.22 3.61 -2.50
C SER A 387 -15.17 3.71 -4.04
N GLY A 388 -15.11 4.91 -4.61
CA GLY A 388 -15.09 5.15 -6.07
C GLY A 388 -13.87 4.57 -6.79
N ALA A 389 -14.07 4.12 -8.04
CA ALA A 389 -13.01 3.54 -8.87
C ALA A 389 -11.91 4.53 -9.26
N ALA A 390 -12.22 5.84 -9.28
CA ALA A 390 -11.26 6.91 -9.55
C ALA A 390 -10.27 7.15 -8.39
N THR A 391 -10.58 6.68 -7.18
CA THR A 391 -9.77 6.96 -5.99
C THR A 391 -8.56 6.04 -5.92
N ASP A 392 -7.35 6.60 -6.08
CA ASP A 392 -6.10 5.84 -6.03
C ASP A 392 -5.94 5.12 -4.69
N MET A 393 -5.81 3.79 -4.76
CA MET A 393 -5.55 2.94 -3.60
C MET A 393 -4.29 3.33 -2.83
N ARG A 394 -3.30 3.96 -3.47
CA ARG A 394 -2.13 4.53 -2.79
C ARG A 394 -2.53 5.66 -1.85
N LEU A 395 -3.44 6.54 -2.26
CA LEU A 395 -3.94 7.64 -1.43
C LEU A 395 -4.67 7.09 -0.20
N LYS A 396 -5.55 6.11 -0.39
CA LYS A 396 -6.25 5.43 0.71
C LYS A 396 -5.26 4.92 1.76
N LYS A 397 -4.27 4.14 1.34
CA LYS A 397 -3.24 3.59 2.25
C LYS A 397 -2.45 4.66 2.98
N ARG A 398 -2.15 5.79 2.33
CA ARG A 398 -1.47 6.92 2.96
C ARG A 398 -2.32 7.48 4.09
N ILE A 399 -3.59 7.76 3.81
CA ILE A 399 -4.56 8.25 4.81
C ILE A 399 -4.65 7.26 5.99
N VAL A 400 -4.82 5.96 5.71
CA VAL A 400 -4.87 4.95 6.78
C VAL A 400 -3.61 4.94 7.64
N ARG A 401 -2.43 5.10 7.04
CA ARG A 401 -1.15 5.10 7.77
C ARG A 401 -0.91 6.36 8.60
N LEU A 402 -1.61 7.46 8.29
CA LEU A 402 -1.62 8.66 9.13
C LEU A 402 -2.46 8.45 10.38
N LEU A 403 -3.57 7.72 10.27
CA LEU A 403 -4.51 7.50 11.37
C LEU A 403 -4.14 6.30 12.26
N ILE A 404 -3.54 5.27 11.69
CA ILE A 404 -3.29 4.00 12.36
C ILE A 404 -1.80 3.81 12.61
N GLU A 405 -1.46 3.51 13.87
CA GLU A 405 -0.12 3.09 14.27
C GLU A 405 0.12 1.65 13.82
N GLU A 406 -0.73 0.73 14.27
CA GLU A 406 -0.72 -0.68 13.88
C GLU A 406 -2.06 -1.34 14.18
N ILE A 407 -2.23 -2.56 13.68
CA ILE A 407 -3.40 -3.38 13.95
C ILE A 407 -2.91 -4.75 14.41
N VAL A 408 -3.16 -5.07 15.68
CA VAL A 408 -2.80 -6.39 16.25
C VAL A 408 -3.93 -7.36 15.96
N VAL A 409 -3.62 -8.48 15.33
CA VAL A 409 -4.59 -9.50 14.92
C VAL A 409 -4.33 -10.82 15.63
N SER A 410 -5.34 -11.29 16.34
CA SER A 410 -5.34 -12.60 17.01
C SER A 410 -6.45 -13.48 16.47
N GLY A 411 -6.12 -14.73 16.14
CA GLY A 411 -7.12 -15.75 15.80
C GLY A 411 -7.68 -16.39 17.06
N ILE A 412 -9.00 -16.53 17.14
CA ILE A 412 -9.68 -17.35 18.13
C ILE A 412 -10.28 -18.53 17.37
N ASP A 413 -9.65 -19.69 17.50
CA ASP A 413 -10.11 -20.93 16.88
C ASP A 413 -11.00 -21.69 17.88
N ARG A 414 -12.25 -21.22 18.03
CA ARG A 414 -13.34 -21.88 18.78
C ARG A 414 -14.38 -22.47 17.82
N ALA A 415 -15.51 -22.97 18.32
CA ALA A 415 -16.60 -23.51 17.49
C ALA A 415 -16.97 -22.62 16.29
N THR A 416 -16.96 -21.29 16.46
CA THR A 416 -16.93 -20.33 15.35
C THR A 416 -15.56 -19.64 15.31
N PRO A 417 -14.74 -19.84 14.26
CA PRO A 417 -13.44 -19.21 14.21
C PRO A 417 -13.60 -17.71 13.95
N GLN A 418 -12.92 -16.91 14.78
CA GLN A 418 -13.01 -15.45 14.77
C GLN A 418 -11.62 -14.83 14.68
N LEU A 419 -11.56 -13.61 14.14
CA LEU A 419 -10.41 -12.73 14.20
C LEU A 419 -10.74 -11.58 15.14
N VAL A 420 -9.89 -11.37 16.13
CA VAL A 420 -9.90 -10.16 16.96
C VAL A 420 -8.85 -9.22 16.42
N LEU A 421 -9.27 -8.00 16.09
CA LEU A 421 -8.39 -6.93 15.63
C LEU A 421 -8.41 -5.80 16.66
N ILE A 422 -7.24 -5.39 17.10
CA ILE A 422 -7.08 -4.21 17.96
C ILE A 422 -6.41 -3.14 17.11
N ILE A 423 -7.16 -2.10 16.76
CA ILE A 423 -6.66 -0.94 16.02
C ILE A 423 -6.01 0.01 17.02
N HIS A 424 -4.73 0.26 16.83
CA HIS A 424 -3.98 1.25 17.62
C HIS A 424 -3.99 2.55 16.81
N TRP A 425 -4.78 3.52 17.24
CA TRP A 425 -4.86 4.81 16.57
C TRP A 425 -3.67 5.69 16.94
N LYS A 426 -3.22 6.50 16.00
CA LYS A 426 -2.33 7.62 16.31
C LYS A 426 -3.10 8.58 17.22
N GLY A 427 -2.61 8.77 18.44
CA GLY A 427 -3.35 9.44 19.53
C GLY A 427 -3.70 8.54 20.71
N GLY A 428 -3.27 7.27 20.71
CA GLY A 428 -3.29 6.39 21.89
C GLY A 428 -4.64 5.72 22.19
N LYS A 429 -5.69 6.01 21.40
CA LYS A 429 -6.97 5.29 21.49
C LYS A 429 -6.87 3.92 20.84
N HIS A 430 -7.66 2.98 21.36
CA HIS A 430 -7.74 1.61 20.87
C HIS A 430 -9.18 1.24 20.51
N THR A 431 -9.38 0.62 19.35
CA THR A 431 -10.68 0.06 18.95
C THR A 431 -10.55 -1.43 18.75
N ARG A 432 -11.41 -2.20 19.42
CA ARG A 432 -11.49 -3.65 19.27
C ARG A 432 -12.58 -4.03 18.27
N LEU A 433 -12.24 -4.83 17.26
CA LEU A 433 -13.17 -5.41 16.30
C LEU A 433 -13.10 -6.94 16.33
N VAL A 434 -14.24 -7.58 16.11
CA VAL A 434 -14.35 -9.04 16.00
C VAL A 434 -14.99 -9.39 14.66
N ILE A 435 -14.30 -10.20 13.86
CA ILE A 435 -14.71 -10.54 12.49
C ILE A 435 -14.74 -12.06 12.33
N PRO A 436 -15.76 -12.64 11.70
CA PRO A 436 -15.80 -14.07 11.41
C PRO A 436 -14.68 -14.48 10.43
N ARG A 437 -13.91 -15.50 10.82
CA ARG A 437 -12.89 -16.14 9.97
C ARG A 437 -13.54 -17.28 9.22
N ASN A 438 -13.21 -17.46 7.94
CA ASN A 438 -13.65 -18.66 7.23
C ASN A 438 -12.91 -19.88 7.80
N ARG A 439 -13.64 -20.97 8.06
CA ARG A 439 -13.04 -22.28 8.37
C ARG A 439 -12.17 -22.74 7.20
N LYS A 440 -11.11 -23.49 7.51
CA LYS A 440 -10.29 -24.16 6.48
C LYS A 440 -11.22 -25.00 5.58
N GLY A 441 -11.01 -24.98 4.26
CA GLY A 441 -11.84 -25.68 3.27
C GLY A 441 -13.21 -25.08 2.94
N HIS A 442 -13.65 -24.02 3.61
CA HIS A 442 -14.96 -23.38 3.37
C HIS A 442 -14.81 -22.07 2.58
N HIS A 443 -15.58 -21.92 1.50
CA HIS A 443 -15.62 -20.73 0.62
C HIS A 443 -16.97 -20.01 0.71
N ARG A 444 -17.06 -18.79 0.16
CA ARG A 444 -18.27 -17.93 0.24
C ARG A 444 -19.51 -18.55 -0.40
N TYR A 445 -19.34 -19.36 -1.44
CA TYR A 445 -20.45 -20.01 -2.17
C TYR A 445 -20.96 -21.27 -1.45
N VAL A 446 -21.61 -21.13 -0.29
CA VAL A 446 -22.27 -22.25 0.38
C VAL A 446 -23.75 -22.21 0.06
N THR A 447 -24.30 -23.33 -0.42
CA THR A 447 -25.75 -23.47 -0.60
C THR A 447 -26.43 -23.42 0.77
N ASP A 448 -27.54 -22.67 0.87
CA ASP A 448 -28.30 -22.54 2.12
C ASP A 448 -28.64 -23.90 2.72
N ARG A 449 -28.56 -24.00 4.06
CA ARG A 449 -28.83 -25.23 4.80
C ARG A 449 -30.27 -25.71 4.57
N ALA A 450 -31.22 -24.78 4.42
CA ALA A 450 -32.60 -25.11 4.07
C ALA A 450 -32.69 -25.84 2.71
N ILE A 451 -31.90 -25.42 1.73
CA ILE A 451 -31.86 -26.09 0.41
C ILE A 451 -31.19 -27.46 0.53
N VAL A 452 -30.16 -27.60 1.37
CA VAL A 452 -29.53 -28.90 1.64
C VAL A 452 -30.52 -29.87 2.29
N ASP A 453 -31.35 -29.39 3.21
CA ASP A 453 -32.38 -30.20 3.87
C ASP A 453 -33.49 -30.60 2.88
N VAL A 454 -33.93 -29.69 2.00
CA VAL A 454 -34.85 -30.01 0.89
C VAL A 454 -34.25 -31.06 -0.05
N VAL A 455 -32.97 -30.95 -0.41
CA VAL A 455 -32.29 -31.96 -1.23
C VAL A 455 -32.19 -33.30 -0.49
N ARG A 456 -31.96 -33.30 0.82
CA ARG A 456 -31.90 -34.52 1.62
C ARG A 456 -33.23 -35.26 1.63
N GLU A 457 -34.34 -34.54 1.78
CA GLU A 457 -35.68 -35.14 1.71
C GLU A 457 -36.04 -35.60 0.29
N LEU A 458 -35.77 -34.79 -0.73
CA LEU A 458 -36.05 -35.17 -2.11
C LEU A 458 -35.20 -36.36 -2.60
N ALA A 459 -33.96 -36.49 -2.12
CA ALA A 459 -33.06 -37.59 -2.47
C ALA A 459 -33.54 -38.97 -1.99
N ARG A 460 -34.48 -39.03 -1.03
CA ARG A 460 -35.10 -40.30 -0.59
C ARG A 460 -36.12 -40.84 -1.57
N ALA A 461 -36.66 -39.99 -2.46
CA ALA A 461 -37.80 -40.35 -3.30
C ALA A 461 -37.56 -40.09 -4.79
N GLN A 462 -36.53 -39.32 -5.17
CA GLN A 462 -36.38 -38.81 -6.54
C GLN A 462 -34.93 -38.86 -7.05
N PRO A 463 -34.72 -39.12 -8.35
CA PRO A 463 -33.41 -39.03 -8.97
C PRO A 463 -32.94 -37.56 -9.08
N ASP A 464 -31.62 -37.36 -9.07
CA ASP A 464 -30.97 -36.03 -9.06
C ASP A 464 -31.41 -35.08 -10.18
N SER A 465 -31.79 -35.61 -11.36
CA SER A 465 -32.32 -34.83 -12.48
C SER A 465 -33.68 -34.19 -12.18
N GLN A 466 -34.54 -34.91 -11.46
CA GLN A 466 -35.86 -34.43 -11.05
C GLN A 466 -35.75 -33.46 -9.88
N ILE A 467 -34.84 -33.71 -8.93
CA ILE A 467 -34.51 -32.78 -7.84
C ILE A 467 -34.08 -31.43 -8.42
N ALA A 468 -33.20 -31.41 -9.43
CA ALA A 468 -32.76 -30.19 -10.08
C ALA A 468 -33.93 -29.39 -10.69
N ARG A 469 -34.89 -30.08 -11.33
CA ARG A 469 -36.09 -29.44 -11.88
C ARG A 469 -36.99 -28.83 -10.79
N ILE A 470 -37.21 -29.54 -9.70
CA ILE A 470 -38.03 -29.08 -8.57
C ILE A 470 -37.40 -27.84 -7.93
N LEU A 471 -36.09 -27.87 -7.67
CA LEU A 471 -35.36 -26.73 -7.10
C LEU A 471 -35.43 -25.49 -7.99
N ASN A 472 -35.27 -25.65 -9.31
CA ASN A 472 -35.36 -24.52 -10.24
C ASN A 472 -36.80 -23.95 -10.31
N ARG A 473 -37.82 -24.82 -10.26
CA ARG A 473 -39.24 -24.40 -10.29
C ARG A 473 -39.65 -23.65 -9.02
N LEU A 474 -39.08 -24.03 -7.87
CA LEU A 474 -39.23 -23.32 -6.61
C LEU A 474 -38.41 -22.01 -6.54
N GLY A 475 -37.68 -21.65 -7.60
CA GLY A 475 -36.89 -20.43 -7.65
C GLY A 475 -35.54 -20.52 -6.93
N TYR A 476 -35.15 -21.68 -6.38
CA TYR A 476 -33.88 -21.82 -5.69
C TYR A 476 -32.68 -21.70 -6.64
N ARG A 477 -31.58 -21.16 -6.11
CA ARG A 477 -30.29 -21.03 -6.78
C ARG A 477 -29.20 -21.67 -5.95
N THR A 478 -28.13 -22.12 -6.59
CA THR A 478 -26.93 -22.60 -5.88
C THR A 478 -26.28 -21.47 -5.08
N GLY A 479 -25.40 -21.79 -4.14
CA GLY A 479 -24.64 -20.77 -3.39
C GLY A 479 -23.78 -19.83 -4.26
N ALA A 480 -23.55 -20.18 -5.54
CA ALA A 480 -22.87 -19.33 -6.53
C ALA A 480 -23.82 -18.59 -7.49
N GLY A 481 -25.14 -18.64 -7.25
CA GLY A 481 -26.16 -17.97 -8.07
C GLY A 481 -26.57 -18.73 -9.34
N ASN A 482 -25.96 -19.89 -9.62
CA ASN A 482 -26.28 -20.69 -10.81
C ASN A 482 -27.59 -21.49 -10.66
N ALA A 483 -28.20 -21.82 -11.79
CA ALA A 483 -29.31 -22.78 -11.88
C ALA A 483 -28.88 -24.21 -11.52
N TRP A 484 -29.80 -24.99 -10.97
CA TRP A 484 -29.59 -26.39 -10.60
C TRP A 484 -29.56 -27.28 -11.84
N THR A 485 -28.56 -28.16 -11.90
CA THR A 485 -28.44 -29.23 -12.90
C THR A 485 -28.20 -30.55 -12.15
N GLN A 486 -28.43 -31.68 -12.81
CA GLN A 486 -28.20 -33.01 -12.22
C GLN A 486 -26.79 -33.11 -11.60
N SER A 487 -25.74 -32.74 -12.37
CA SER A 487 -24.35 -32.74 -11.88
C SER A 487 -24.14 -31.88 -10.63
N ARG A 488 -24.81 -30.73 -10.51
CA ARG A 488 -24.71 -29.85 -9.33
C ARG A 488 -25.43 -30.43 -8.11
N VAL A 489 -26.56 -31.12 -8.31
CA VAL A 489 -27.26 -31.85 -7.25
C VAL A 489 -26.42 -33.03 -6.77
N THR A 490 -25.83 -33.81 -7.69
CA THR A 490 -24.92 -34.91 -7.35
C THR A 490 -23.70 -34.40 -6.57
N SER A 491 -23.07 -33.33 -7.03
CA SER A 491 -21.94 -32.71 -6.33
C SER A 491 -22.31 -32.22 -4.92
N LEU A 492 -23.51 -31.64 -4.76
CA LEU A 492 -24.02 -31.21 -3.46
C LEU A 492 -24.22 -32.41 -2.53
N ARG A 493 -24.89 -33.46 -3.00
CA ARG A 493 -25.11 -34.69 -2.23
C ARG A 493 -23.81 -35.35 -1.80
N SER A 494 -22.84 -35.53 -2.71
CA SER A 494 -21.54 -36.11 -2.37
C SER A 494 -20.83 -35.31 -1.28
N ARG A 495 -20.88 -33.97 -1.36
CA ARG A 495 -20.30 -33.07 -0.35
C ARG A 495 -20.97 -33.19 1.02
N TYR A 496 -22.27 -33.42 1.07
CA TYR A 496 -23.05 -33.56 2.31
C TYR A 496 -23.37 -35.02 2.68
N GLN A 497 -22.74 -35.98 2.01
CA GLN A 497 -22.92 -37.43 2.22
C GLN A 497 -24.40 -37.86 2.19
N ILE A 498 -25.16 -37.33 1.23
CA ILE A 498 -26.57 -37.70 1.00
C ILE A 498 -26.62 -38.85 -0.01
N SER A 499 -27.20 -39.99 0.37
CA SER A 499 -27.30 -41.22 -0.44
C SER A 499 -28.13 -41.06 -1.70
N ALA A 500 -27.75 -41.78 -2.77
CA ALA A 500 -28.47 -41.85 -4.06
C ALA A 500 -29.87 -42.37 -3.87
N PHE A 501 -30.83 -41.79 -4.60
CA PHE A 501 -32.11 -42.46 -4.76
C PHE A 501 -31.86 -43.76 -5.52
N ASP A 502 -32.09 -44.89 -4.85
CA ASP A 502 -31.98 -46.20 -5.45
C ASP A 502 -33.37 -46.79 -5.64
N ARG A 503 -33.79 -46.86 -6.91
CA ARG A 503 -35.10 -47.41 -7.31
C ARG A 503 -35.28 -48.88 -6.88
N SER A 504 -34.19 -49.62 -6.67
CA SER A 504 -34.21 -51.03 -6.27
C SER A 504 -34.28 -51.23 -4.75
N ALA A 505 -33.65 -50.35 -3.97
CA ALA A 505 -33.60 -50.44 -2.50
C ALA A 505 -34.72 -49.65 -1.78
N ASP A 506 -35.17 -48.52 -2.33
CA ASP A 506 -36.09 -47.58 -1.64
C ASP A 506 -37.59 -47.84 -1.93
N ARG A 507 -37.90 -48.78 -2.83
CA ARG A 507 -39.28 -49.16 -3.24
C ARG A 507 -40.21 -49.73 -2.14
N PRO A 508 -39.75 -50.34 -1.04
CA PRO A 508 -40.67 -50.95 -0.08
C PRO A 508 -41.47 -49.96 0.80
N ALA A 509 -40.99 -48.72 0.99
CA ALA A 509 -41.52 -47.83 2.03
C ALA A 509 -42.45 -46.69 1.53
N LEU A 510 -42.24 -46.16 0.31
CA LEU A 510 -42.98 -45.00 -0.20
C LEU A 510 -43.39 -45.20 -1.67
N LEU A 511 -44.69 -45.17 -1.92
CA LEU A 511 -45.33 -45.36 -3.22
C LEU A 511 -45.65 -44.01 -3.87
N THR A 512 -45.50 -43.93 -5.21
CA THR A 512 -45.98 -42.78 -5.98
C THR A 512 -47.48 -42.89 -6.25
N ILE A 513 -48.13 -41.81 -6.70
CA ILE A 513 -49.55 -41.84 -7.13
C ILE A 513 -49.79 -42.91 -8.20
N ALA A 514 -48.85 -43.10 -9.14
CA ALA A 514 -48.97 -44.10 -10.18
C ALA A 514 -48.92 -45.52 -9.59
N ASP A 515 -47.99 -45.78 -8.68
CA ASP A 515 -47.87 -47.09 -8.02
C ASP A 515 -49.08 -47.39 -7.13
N ALA A 516 -49.57 -46.41 -6.38
CA ALA A 516 -50.78 -46.53 -5.58
C ALA A 516 -52.03 -46.75 -6.43
N ALA A 517 -52.12 -46.11 -7.60
CA ALA A 517 -53.20 -46.30 -8.56
C ALA A 517 -53.20 -47.73 -9.13
N THR A 518 -52.01 -48.27 -9.44
CA THR A 518 -51.87 -49.66 -9.89
C THR A 518 -52.23 -50.66 -8.79
N LEU A 519 -51.81 -50.41 -7.53
CA LEU A 519 -52.10 -51.32 -6.41
C LEU A 519 -53.58 -51.32 -5.98
N LEU A 520 -54.24 -50.16 -6.04
CA LEU A 520 -55.67 -50.04 -5.73
C LEU A 520 -56.57 -50.35 -6.94
N ASP A 521 -55.98 -50.49 -8.13
CA ASP A 521 -56.67 -50.68 -9.41
C ASP A 521 -57.74 -49.60 -9.65
N VAL A 522 -57.30 -48.34 -9.58
CA VAL A 522 -58.08 -47.12 -9.85
C VAL A 522 -57.25 -46.14 -10.67
N SER A 523 -57.87 -45.10 -11.24
CA SER A 523 -57.11 -44.10 -12.00
C SER A 523 -56.20 -43.24 -11.10
N PRO A 524 -55.01 -42.79 -11.58
CA PRO A 524 -54.15 -41.85 -10.85
C PRO A 524 -54.84 -40.56 -10.41
N THR A 525 -55.83 -40.11 -11.19
CA THR A 525 -56.68 -38.95 -10.90
C THR A 525 -57.53 -39.18 -9.65
N THR A 526 -58.02 -40.40 -9.46
CA THR A 526 -58.80 -40.81 -8.28
C THR A 526 -57.93 -40.83 -7.03
N VAL A 527 -56.73 -41.41 -7.10
CA VAL A 527 -55.76 -41.38 -5.98
C VAL A 527 -55.38 -39.95 -5.62
N ARG A 528 -55.09 -39.11 -6.61
CA ARG A 528 -54.80 -37.69 -6.38
C ARG A 528 -55.97 -36.97 -5.68
N ARG A 529 -57.20 -37.28 -6.07
CA ARG A 529 -58.41 -36.71 -5.47
C ARG A 529 -58.62 -37.19 -4.03
N MET A 530 -58.32 -38.46 -3.74
CA MET A 530 -58.35 -39.01 -2.37
C MET A 530 -57.33 -38.32 -1.45
N ILE A 531 -56.14 -37.99 -1.97
CA ILE A 531 -55.14 -37.21 -1.23
C ILE A 531 -55.65 -35.79 -0.96
N THR A 532 -56.17 -35.09 -1.98
CA THR A 532 -56.65 -33.70 -1.82
C THR A 532 -57.89 -33.57 -0.93
N THR A 533 -58.69 -34.63 -0.80
CA THR A 533 -59.86 -34.70 0.09
C THR A 533 -59.52 -35.20 1.49
N GLY A 534 -58.25 -35.54 1.76
CA GLY A 534 -57.79 -36.05 3.06
C GLY A 534 -58.16 -37.51 3.35
N LEU A 535 -58.69 -38.24 2.37
CA LEU A 535 -59.10 -39.64 2.50
C LEU A 535 -57.91 -40.61 2.45
N LEU A 536 -56.84 -40.24 1.73
CA LEU A 536 -55.59 -41.00 1.69
C LEU A 536 -54.47 -40.13 2.27
N PRO A 537 -53.87 -40.52 3.40
CA PRO A 537 -52.69 -39.85 3.94
C PRO A 537 -51.54 -39.90 2.93
N ALA A 538 -51.02 -38.73 2.58
CA ALA A 538 -49.82 -38.61 1.75
C ALA A 538 -49.03 -37.38 2.17
N THR A 539 -47.71 -37.48 2.10
CA THR A 539 -46.81 -36.37 2.40
C THR A 539 -46.21 -35.82 1.12
N GLN A 540 -46.23 -34.49 0.97
CA GLN A 540 -45.52 -33.78 -0.08
C GLN A 540 -44.44 -32.93 0.59
N PRO A 541 -43.15 -33.30 0.48
CA PRO A 541 -42.07 -32.60 1.20
C PRO A 541 -41.92 -31.12 0.81
N VAL A 542 -42.14 -30.80 -0.47
CA VAL A 542 -42.14 -29.43 -0.99
C VAL A 542 -43.11 -29.30 -2.16
N LEU A 543 -43.64 -28.10 -2.40
CA LEU A 543 -44.47 -27.81 -3.57
C LEU A 543 -43.78 -28.30 -4.85
N TYR A 544 -44.56 -28.93 -5.74
CA TYR A 544 -44.12 -29.57 -6.99
C TYR A 544 -43.29 -30.86 -6.85
N ALA A 545 -43.00 -31.34 -5.64
CA ALA A 545 -42.52 -32.70 -5.44
C ALA A 545 -43.66 -33.72 -5.65
N PRO A 546 -43.37 -34.94 -6.11
CA PRO A 546 -44.36 -36.01 -6.12
C PRO A 546 -44.86 -36.34 -4.71
N TRP A 547 -46.13 -36.74 -4.61
CA TRP A 547 -46.71 -37.22 -3.35
C TRP A 547 -46.09 -38.55 -2.96
N ALA A 548 -45.71 -38.68 -1.69
CA ALA A 548 -45.20 -39.90 -1.09
C ALA A 548 -46.30 -40.53 -0.22
N ILE A 549 -46.74 -41.73 -0.59
CA ILE A 549 -47.81 -42.49 0.07
C ILE A 549 -47.17 -43.70 0.74
N ARG A 550 -47.45 -43.98 2.01
CA ARG A 550 -46.92 -45.21 2.62
C ARG A 550 -47.76 -46.40 2.17
N ARG A 551 -47.14 -47.57 2.03
CA ARG A 551 -47.86 -48.79 1.64
C ARG A 551 -48.94 -49.15 2.67
N GLU A 552 -48.68 -48.94 3.95
CA GLU A 552 -49.64 -49.16 5.05
C GLU A 552 -50.91 -48.28 4.93
N ASP A 553 -50.76 -47.06 4.41
CA ASP A 553 -51.88 -46.10 4.27
C ASP A 553 -52.89 -46.54 3.19
N LEU A 554 -52.48 -47.39 2.25
CA LEU A 554 -53.39 -47.98 1.26
C LEU A 554 -54.32 -49.04 1.87
N GLU A 555 -53.92 -49.63 2.99
CA GLU A 555 -54.68 -50.69 3.68
C GLU A 555 -55.67 -50.15 4.72
N LEU A 556 -55.72 -48.83 4.90
CA LEU A 556 -56.69 -48.19 5.77
C LEU A 556 -58.12 -48.54 5.32
N GLU A 557 -58.93 -48.92 6.29
CA GLU A 557 -60.31 -49.35 6.08
C GLU A 557 -61.16 -48.29 5.36
N THR A 558 -60.90 -47.00 5.64
CA THR A 558 -61.51 -45.86 4.96
C THR A 558 -61.15 -45.78 3.47
N VAL A 559 -59.88 -46.04 3.13
CA VAL A 559 -59.37 -46.07 1.75
C VAL A 559 -59.97 -47.25 1.00
N ARG A 560 -59.97 -48.45 1.60
CA ARG A 560 -60.54 -49.67 1.01
C ARG A 560 -62.05 -49.57 0.75
N ARG A 561 -62.83 -49.05 1.71
CA ARG A 561 -64.29 -48.80 1.52
C ARG A 561 -64.56 -47.81 0.39
N THR A 562 -63.77 -46.75 0.31
CA THR A 562 -63.91 -45.71 -0.71
C THR A 562 -63.59 -46.26 -2.10
N VAL A 563 -62.50 -47.03 -2.23
CA VAL A 563 -62.13 -47.70 -3.49
C VAL A 563 -63.21 -48.70 -3.91
N ALA A 564 -63.75 -49.50 -2.98
CA ALA A 564 -64.85 -50.42 -3.26
C ALA A 564 -66.16 -49.72 -3.67
N ALA A 565 -66.45 -48.54 -3.10
CA ALA A 565 -67.59 -47.72 -3.52
C ALA A 565 -67.41 -47.17 -4.94
N ILE A 566 -66.20 -46.72 -5.30
CA ILE A 566 -65.86 -46.21 -6.64
C ILE A 566 -65.95 -47.32 -7.69
N LYS A 567 -65.43 -48.52 -7.38
CA LYS A 567 -65.53 -49.68 -8.29
C LYS A 567 -66.97 -50.15 -8.54
N ARG A 568 -67.91 -49.85 -7.62
CA ARG A 568 -69.35 -50.11 -7.76
C ARG A 568 -70.12 -48.98 -8.46
N GLY A 569 -69.43 -48.00 -9.04
CA GLY A 569 -70.04 -46.87 -9.75
C GLY A 569 -70.36 -45.64 -8.89
N GLY A 570 -69.94 -45.64 -7.62
CA GLY A 570 -70.13 -44.49 -6.72
C GLY A 570 -69.18 -43.33 -7.01
N ALA A 571 -69.68 -42.10 -6.92
CA ALA A 571 -68.84 -40.91 -7.03
C ALA A 571 -68.14 -40.61 -5.69
N LEU A 572 -66.86 -40.21 -5.74
CA LEU A 572 -66.18 -39.60 -4.60
C LEU A 572 -66.93 -38.32 -4.15
N PRO A 573 -66.85 -37.91 -2.87
CA PRO A 573 -67.32 -36.60 -2.43
C PRO A 573 -66.68 -35.49 -3.26
N GLN A 574 -67.43 -34.45 -3.62
CA GLN A 574 -66.86 -33.31 -4.33
C GLN A 574 -65.90 -32.56 -3.39
N THR A 575 -64.71 -32.24 -3.90
CA THR A 575 -63.81 -31.30 -3.23
C THR A 575 -64.52 -29.94 -3.17
N PRO A 576 -64.62 -29.28 -2.00
CA PRO A 576 -65.13 -27.92 -1.96
C PRO A 576 -64.22 -27.04 -2.83
N SER A 577 -64.79 -26.51 -3.90
CA SER A 577 -64.12 -25.54 -4.76
C SER A 577 -64.16 -24.19 -4.05
N ALA A 578 -63.00 -23.59 -3.77
CA ALA A 578 -62.91 -22.24 -3.23
C ALA A 578 -63.45 -21.14 -4.19
N GLY A 579 -64.03 -21.51 -5.34
CA GLY A 579 -64.64 -20.61 -6.31
C GLY A 579 -66.09 -20.94 -6.69
N GLN A 580 -66.80 -21.77 -5.92
CA GLN A 580 -68.24 -22.01 -6.15
C GLN A 580 -69.07 -20.94 -5.43
N LEU A 581 -69.68 -20.03 -6.19
CA LEU A 581 -70.67 -19.07 -5.69
C LEU A 581 -71.89 -19.84 -5.16
N SER A 582 -72.30 -19.57 -3.92
CA SER A 582 -73.58 -20.03 -3.38
C SER A 582 -74.71 -19.29 -4.10
N LEU A 583 -75.59 -20.03 -4.77
CA LEU A 583 -76.90 -19.51 -5.15
C LEU A 583 -77.74 -19.43 -3.88
N GLU A 584 -77.77 -18.25 -3.26
CA GLU A 584 -78.80 -17.90 -2.29
C GLU A 584 -80.05 -17.47 -3.06
N ASP A 585 -81.17 -18.11 -2.72
CA ASP A 585 -82.52 -17.83 -3.22
C ASP A 585 -82.92 -16.39 -2.91
N SER A 586 -83.04 -15.57 -3.95
CA SER A 586 -83.70 -14.27 -3.88
C SER A 586 -85.21 -14.46 -4.07
N ARG A 587 -85.89 -14.91 -3.01
CA ARG A 587 -87.33 -14.70 -2.79
C ARG A 587 -87.64 -14.64 -1.29
N THR A 588 -87.47 -13.44 -0.72
CA THR A 588 -88.50 -12.64 -0.03
C THR A 588 -87.89 -11.34 0.45
#